data_AF-A0A7Y9N473-F1
#
_entry.id   AF-A0A7Y9N473-F1
#
_cell.length_a   1.000
_cell.length_b   1.000
_cell.length_c   1.000
_cell.angle_alpha   90.00
_cell.angle_beta   90.00
_cell.angle_gamma   90.00
#
_symmetry.space_group_name_H-M   'P 1'
#
loop_
_entity.id
_entity.type
_entity.pdbx_description
1 polymer ?
#
loop_
_entity_poly.entity_id
_entity_poly.type
_entity_poly.pdbx_seq_one_letter_code
_entity_poly.pdbx_strand_id
1 'polypeptide(L)'
;MATAIAALCGPAHAADLGGTANAAVVRPNTLIKTDDLDFGTLISGPTGGTVTINPLTNGRGATGGATLVGNDGRRAVFQGTGGIFLITVSGSTSATLTRAGGGAPAMTATLVRAASTSGGGIALLGGTLLPSGVQTYYIGGTLNVPANQPAGSYSGTFTLTVNYL
;
A
#
# COMPACT_ATOMS: atom_id res chain seq x y z
N MET A 1 20.28 -62.72 -65.56
CA MET A 1 19.23 -62.77 -64.52
C MET A 1 19.42 -61.56 -63.63
N ALA A 2 18.42 -60.68 -63.56
CA ALA A 2 18.45 -59.48 -62.72
C ALA A 2 17.91 -59.84 -61.33
N THR A 3 18.71 -59.65 -60.28
CA THR A 3 18.30 -59.91 -58.90
C THR A 3 17.80 -58.61 -58.28
N ALA A 4 16.51 -58.58 -57.93
CA ALA A 4 15.86 -57.46 -57.27
C ALA A 4 16.30 -57.35 -55.79
N ILE A 5 16.57 -56.11 -55.37
CA ILE A 5 16.87 -55.71 -53.99
C ILE A 5 15.55 -55.61 -53.21
N ALA A 6 15.48 -56.30 -52.07
CA ALA A 6 14.44 -56.05 -51.06
C ALA A 6 15.05 -55.21 -49.93
N ALA A 7 14.83 -53.89 -49.96
CA ALA A 7 15.16 -53.01 -48.86
C ALA A 7 14.13 -53.21 -47.74
N LEU A 8 14.55 -53.78 -46.61
CA LEU A 8 13.71 -53.88 -45.42
C LEU A 8 13.54 -52.49 -44.79
N CYS A 9 12.38 -51.87 -45.01
CA CYS A 9 11.93 -50.73 -44.21
C CYS A 9 11.63 -51.20 -42.78
N GLY A 10 12.51 -50.88 -41.83
CA GLY A 10 12.25 -51.09 -40.40
C GLY A 10 11.18 -50.13 -39.87
N PRO A 11 10.40 -50.50 -38.83
CA PRO A 11 9.43 -49.61 -38.21
C PRO A 11 10.13 -48.36 -37.64
N ALA A 12 9.61 -47.17 -37.96
CA ALA A 12 10.08 -45.92 -37.37
C ALA A 12 9.64 -45.87 -35.89
N HIS A 13 10.60 -45.93 -34.97
CA HIS A 13 10.34 -45.72 -33.55
C HIS A 13 10.05 -44.23 -33.30
N ALA A 14 8.78 -43.87 -33.14
CA ALA A 14 8.41 -42.58 -32.57
C ALA A 14 8.72 -42.60 -31.07
N ALA A 15 9.62 -41.73 -30.62
CA ALA A 15 9.96 -41.56 -29.21
C ALA A 15 9.11 -40.43 -28.63
N ASP A 16 8.13 -40.77 -27.80
CA ASP A 16 7.37 -39.79 -27.04
C ASP A 16 8.16 -39.38 -25.79
N LEU A 17 8.62 -38.12 -25.77
CA LEU A 17 9.28 -37.50 -24.62
C LEU A 17 8.22 -36.77 -23.78
N GLY A 18 7.94 -37.28 -22.58
CA GLY A 18 7.06 -36.62 -21.63
C GLY A 18 7.66 -35.32 -21.13
N GLY A 19 6.96 -34.20 -21.32
CA GLY A 19 7.28 -32.90 -20.73
C GLY A 19 6.41 -32.61 -19.52
N THR A 20 6.99 -32.08 -18.44
CA THR A 20 6.25 -31.69 -17.24
C THR A 20 5.60 -30.32 -17.43
N ALA A 21 4.28 -30.26 -17.57
CA ALA A 21 3.55 -29.01 -17.56
C ALA A 21 3.28 -28.56 -16.12
N ASN A 22 3.86 -27.42 -15.71
CA ASN A 22 3.59 -26.81 -14.41
C ASN A 22 2.56 -25.68 -14.57
N ALA A 23 1.48 -25.74 -13.78
CA ALA A 23 0.51 -24.66 -13.67
C ALA A 23 0.44 -24.20 -12.21
N ALA A 24 0.77 -22.94 -11.96
CA ALA A 24 0.58 -22.31 -10.66
C ALA A 24 -0.76 -21.57 -10.64
N VAL A 25 -1.71 -22.04 -9.84
CA VAL A 25 -2.96 -21.32 -9.59
C VAL A 25 -2.71 -20.25 -8.54
N VAL A 26 -2.52 -19.01 -8.99
CA VAL A 26 -2.39 -17.85 -8.10
C VAL A 26 -3.78 -17.46 -7.62
N ARG A 27 -3.99 -17.45 -6.29
CA ARG A 27 -5.22 -16.92 -5.70
C ARG A 27 -5.23 -15.39 -5.85
N PRO A 28 -6.37 -14.77 -6.19
CA PRO A 28 -6.45 -13.31 -6.27
C PRO A 28 -6.27 -12.71 -4.87
N ASN A 29 -5.10 -12.13 -4.61
CA ASN A 29 -4.90 -11.30 -3.44
C ASN A 29 -5.66 -9.99 -3.65
N THR A 30 -6.50 -9.61 -2.67
CA THR A 30 -7.31 -8.39 -2.76
C THR A 30 -6.78 -7.37 -1.77
N LEU A 31 -6.59 -6.13 -2.21
CA LEU A 31 -6.32 -4.99 -1.34
C LEU A 31 -7.51 -4.02 -1.41
N ILE A 32 -8.16 -3.80 -0.27
CA ILE A 32 -9.33 -2.93 -0.17
C ILE A 32 -8.97 -1.77 0.75
N LYS A 33 -9.24 -0.54 0.29
CA LYS A 33 -9.18 0.65 1.15
C LYS A 33 -10.47 0.68 1.98
N THR A 34 -10.34 0.58 3.30
CA THR A 34 -11.49 0.61 4.21
C THR A 34 -11.66 1.98 4.84
N ASP A 35 -10.57 2.73 5.04
CA ASP A 35 -10.61 4.09 5.58
C ASP A 35 -9.56 5.01 4.92
N ASP A 36 -9.91 6.30 4.89
CA ASP A 36 -9.08 7.39 4.39
C ASP A 36 -8.22 8.00 5.50
N LEU A 37 -7.08 8.61 5.13
CA LEU A 37 -6.27 9.38 6.06
C LEU A 37 -6.91 10.77 6.18
N ASP A 38 -7.33 11.11 7.39
CA ASP A 38 -7.94 12.39 7.70
C ASP A 38 -7.23 13.02 8.91
N PHE A 39 -6.71 14.24 8.72
CA PHE A 39 -6.09 15.00 9.80
C PHE A 39 -7.13 15.73 10.67
N GLY A 40 -8.40 15.72 10.28
CA GLY A 40 -9.54 16.32 10.97
C GLY A 40 -9.53 17.84 10.97
N THR A 41 -10.52 18.43 11.63
CA THR A 41 -10.66 19.89 11.74
C THR A 41 -9.57 20.49 12.62
N LEU A 42 -8.90 21.53 12.14
CA LEU A 42 -7.83 22.23 12.84
C LEU A 42 -7.93 23.74 12.62
N ILE A 43 -7.37 24.51 13.54
CA ILE A 43 -7.19 25.95 13.42
C ILE A 43 -5.70 26.23 13.27
N SER A 44 -5.31 27.00 12.25
CA SER A 44 -3.95 27.51 12.13
C SER A 44 -3.80 28.84 12.85
N GLY A 45 -2.73 28.97 13.62
CA GLY A 45 -2.33 30.20 14.28
C GLY A 45 -1.35 31.04 13.46
N PRO A 46 -0.79 32.11 14.06
CA PRO A 46 0.16 33.02 13.42
C PRO A 46 1.55 32.41 13.20
N THR A 47 1.82 31.23 13.75
CA THR A 47 3.06 30.47 13.55
C THR A 47 2.75 29.15 12.84
N GLY A 48 3.76 28.58 12.17
CA GLY A 48 3.63 27.25 11.57
C GLY A 48 3.42 26.17 12.64
N GLY A 49 2.67 25.13 12.30
CA GLY A 49 2.40 24.02 13.20
C GLY A 49 2.40 22.68 12.47
N THR A 50 2.29 21.61 13.26
CA THR A 50 2.15 20.26 12.70
C THR A 50 0.98 19.53 13.33
N VAL A 51 0.34 18.67 12.55
CA VAL A 51 -0.69 17.73 13.04
C VAL A 51 -0.22 16.32 12.72
N THR A 52 -0.24 15.43 13.70
CA THR A 52 0.20 14.05 13.57
C THR A 52 -0.98 13.08 13.72
N ILE A 53 -0.96 12.02 12.92
CA ILE A 53 -1.82 10.84 13.07
C ILE A 53 -0.90 9.63 13.18
N ASN A 54 -0.96 8.94 14.31
CA ASN A 54 -0.15 7.77 14.56
C ASN A 54 -0.74 6.55 13.81
N PRO A 55 0.02 5.91 12.90
CA PRO A 55 -0.48 4.76 12.14
C PRO A 55 -0.75 3.52 13.00
N LEU A 56 -0.08 3.35 14.15
CA LEU A 56 -0.28 2.21 15.04
C LEU A 56 -1.46 2.43 15.98
N THR A 57 -1.48 3.57 16.68
CA THR A 57 -2.46 3.82 17.76
C THR A 57 -3.71 4.58 17.29
N ASN A 58 -3.72 5.10 16.05
CA ASN A 58 -4.70 6.08 15.58
C ASN A 58 -4.71 7.41 16.35
N GLY A 59 -3.73 7.62 17.24
CA GLY A 59 -3.67 8.83 18.05
C GLY A 59 -3.42 10.08 17.21
N ARG A 60 -4.18 11.14 17.45
CA ARG A 60 -4.04 12.45 16.82
C ARG A 60 -3.33 13.42 17.77
N GLY A 61 -2.41 14.22 17.26
CA GLY A 61 -1.72 15.26 18.02
C GLY A 61 -1.48 16.53 17.21
N ALA A 62 -1.20 17.66 17.87
CA ALA A 62 -0.71 18.87 17.23
C ALA A 62 0.41 19.51 18.04
N THR A 63 1.28 20.24 17.34
CA THR A 63 2.35 21.05 17.92
C THR A 63 2.51 22.36 17.16
N GLY A 64 3.20 23.34 17.77
CA GLY A 64 3.44 24.65 17.18
C GLY A 64 2.15 25.48 17.09
N GLY A 65 1.95 26.16 15.97
CA GLY A 65 0.78 27.03 15.76
C GLY A 65 -0.50 26.31 15.32
N ALA A 66 -0.54 24.98 15.27
CA ALA A 66 -1.74 24.23 14.93
C ALA A 66 -2.54 23.86 16.20
N THR A 67 -3.85 24.10 16.19
CA THR A 67 -4.75 23.71 17.28
C THR A 67 -5.79 22.72 16.76
N LEU A 68 -5.96 21.61 17.47
CA LEU A 68 -6.94 20.59 17.12
C LEU A 68 -8.35 21.04 17.53
N VAL A 69 -9.31 20.81 16.64
CA VAL A 69 -10.74 20.95 16.94
C VAL A 69 -11.39 19.59 16.77
N GLY A 70 -12.27 19.23 17.71
CA GLY A 70 -12.94 17.93 17.70
C GLY A 70 -11.98 16.74 17.78
N ASN A 71 -12.49 15.56 17.42
CA ASN A 71 -11.75 14.29 17.48
C ASN A 71 -11.85 13.48 16.17
N ASP A 72 -12.06 14.16 15.05
CA ASP A 72 -12.41 13.52 13.77
C ASP A 72 -11.20 12.98 12.97
N GLY A 73 -9.98 13.10 13.51
CA GLY A 73 -8.78 12.62 12.83
C GLY A 73 -8.65 11.10 12.90
N ARG A 74 -8.23 10.51 11.78
CA ARG A 74 -8.09 9.05 11.63
C ARG A 74 -7.00 8.70 10.61
N ARG A 75 -6.36 7.55 10.83
CA ARG A 75 -5.44 6.94 9.89
C ARG A 75 -6.20 6.30 8.72
N ALA A 76 -5.55 6.21 7.56
CA ALA A 76 -6.05 5.36 6.50
C ALA A 76 -5.83 3.88 6.85
N VAL A 77 -6.76 3.04 6.43
CA VAL A 77 -6.74 1.60 6.65
C VAL A 77 -6.93 0.90 5.31
N PHE A 78 -6.05 -0.05 5.03
CA PHE A 78 -6.14 -0.94 3.88
C PHE A 78 -6.08 -2.38 4.36
N GLN A 79 -6.98 -3.22 3.88
CA GLN A 79 -7.02 -4.63 4.23
C GLN A 79 -6.61 -5.46 3.02
N GLY A 80 -5.58 -6.27 3.22
CA GLY A 80 -5.08 -7.25 2.27
C GLY A 80 -5.40 -8.66 2.72
N THR A 81 -5.97 -9.48 1.83
CA THR A 81 -6.04 -10.93 2.01
C THR A 81 -5.02 -11.60 1.09
N GLY A 82 -4.19 -12.48 1.64
CA GLY A 82 -3.15 -13.16 0.87
C GLY A 82 -2.68 -14.47 1.51
N GLY A 83 -2.18 -15.38 0.68
CA GLY A 83 -1.45 -16.57 1.14
C GLY A 83 -0.06 -16.22 1.69
N ILE A 84 0.75 -17.24 1.99
CA ILE A 84 2.15 -17.09 2.44
C ILE A 84 2.98 -16.55 1.27
N PHE A 85 3.01 -15.23 1.09
CA PHE A 85 3.80 -14.53 0.07
C PHE A 85 4.56 -13.36 0.67
N LEU A 86 5.69 -13.01 0.07
CA LEU A 86 6.45 -11.84 0.48
C LEU A 86 5.78 -10.61 -0.13
N ILE A 87 5.16 -9.78 0.71
CA ILE A 87 4.52 -8.55 0.25
C ILE A 87 5.47 -7.37 0.48
N THR A 88 5.71 -6.60 -0.58
CA THR A 88 6.37 -5.29 -0.47
C THR A 88 5.34 -4.19 -0.71
N VAL A 89 5.25 -3.26 0.24
CA VAL A 89 4.37 -2.09 0.14
C VAL A 89 5.23 -0.86 -0.10
N SER A 90 5.08 -0.27 -1.28
CA SER A 90 5.72 0.97 -1.68
C SER A 90 4.65 2.01 -2.04
N GLY A 91 5.06 3.24 -2.37
CA GLY A 91 4.13 4.32 -2.67
C GLY A 91 4.64 5.66 -2.17
N SER A 92 3.77 6.67 -2.28
CA SER A 92 4.09 8.04 -1.89
C SER A 92 4.55 8.10 -0.43
N THR A 93 5.63 8.84 -0.18
CA THR A 93 6.11 9.17 1.17
C THR A 93 5.57 10.51 1.65
N SER A 94 4.95 11.28 0.76
CA SER A 94 4.30 12.54 1.06
C SER A 94 3.03 12.74 0.23
N ALA A 95 2.14 13.59 0.73
CA ALA A 95 0.95 14.06 0.01
C ALA A 95 0.87 15.58 0.13
N THR A 96 0.53 16.25 -0.97
CA THR A 96 0.28 17.70 -0.97
C THR A 96 -1.22 17.94 -0.89
N LEU A 97 -1.66 18.70 0.10
CA LEU A 97 -3.04 19.09 0.28
C LEU A 97 -3.24 20.53 -0.20
N THR A 98 -4.17 20.72 -1.12
CA THR A 98 -4.52 22.02 -1.70
C THR A 98 -5.90 22.45 -1.25
N ARG A 99 -6.09 23.77 -1.06
CA ARG A 99 -7.38 24.34 -0.67
C ARG A 99 -8.37 24.24 -1.82
N ALA A 100 -9.58 23.79 -1.54
CA ALA A 100 -10.70 23.91 -2.48
C ALA A 100 -10.95 25.39 -2.82
N GLY A 101 -11.00 25.70 -4.11
CA GLY A 101 -11.12 27.09 -4.60
C GLY A 101 -9.80 27.86 -4.67
N GLY A 102 -8.67 27.25 -4.30
CA GLY A 102 -7.33 27.86 -4.43
C GLY A 102 -7.05 29.03 -3.48
N GLY A 103 -5.98 29.78 -3.80
CA GLY A 103 -5.63 31.03 -3.12
C GLY A 103 -4.95 30.89 -1.75
N ALA A 104 -4.46 29.70 -1.40
CA ALA A 104 -3.76 29.43 -0.14
C ALA A 104 -2.48 28.62 -0.38
N PRO A 105 -1.45 28.80 0.46
CA PRO A 105 -0.32 27.87 0.53
C PRO A 105 -0.78 26.42 0.65
N ALA A 106 -0.09 25.50 -0.02
CA ALA A 106 -0.36 24.09 0.14
C ALA A 106 0.13 23.59 1.51
N MET A 107 -0.55 22.60 2.07
CA MET A 107 -0.05 21.86 3.22
C MET A 107 0.63 20.58 2.72
N THR A 108 1.67 20.13 3.42
CA THR A 108 2.40 18.92 3.04
C THR A 108 2.29 17.90 4.16
N ALA A 109 1.79 16.71 3.86
CA ALA A 109 1.77 15.59 4.77
C ALA A 109 2.94 14.65 4.46
N THR A 110 3.78 14.36 5.46
CA THR A 110 4.75 13.25 5.40
C THR A 110 4.07 12.00 5.91
N LEU A 111 4.04 10.94 5.10
CA LEU A 111 3.29 9.72 5.37
C LEU A 111 4.16 8.69 6.08
N VAL A 112 3.61 8.08 7.13
CA VAL A 112 4.24 7.00 7.88
C VAL A 112 3.36 5.76 7.79
N ARG A 113 3.97 4.62 7.51
CA ARG A 113 3.29 3.35 7.25
C ARG A 113 3.49 2.42 8.43
N ALA A 114 2.44 1.71 8.80
CA ALA A 114 2.50 0.58 9.72
C ALA A 114 1.66 -0.58 9.18
N ALA A 115 1.87 -1.76 9.73
CA ALA A 115 1.14 -2.96 9.32
C ALA A 115 0.93 -3.85 10.56
N SER A 116 -0.21 -4.54 10.62
CA SER A 116 -0.51 -5.55 11.63
C SER A 116 -1.12 -6.77 10.98
N THR A 117 -0.60 -7.94 11.33
CA THR A 117 -1.06 -9.24 10.84
C THR A 117 -1.82 -9.94 11.97
N SER A 118 -3.03 -10.44 11.71
CA SER A 118 -3.81 -11.17 12.73
C SER A 118 -3.25 -12.58 13.06
N GLY A 119 -2.01 -12.88 12.66
CA GLY A 119 -1.33 -14.17 12.82
C GLY A 119 0.06 -14.10 13.46
N GLY A 120 0.45 -12.96 14.06
CA GLY A 120 1.71 -12.85 14.80
C GLY A 120 2.98 -12.63 13.96
N GLY A 121 2.85 -12.07 12.75
CA GLY A 121 3.99 -11.69 11.90
C GLY A 121 4.64 -10.37 12.35
N ILE A 122 5.97 -10.31 12.28
CA ILE A 122 6.76 -9.10 12.58
C ILE A 122 6.94 -8.30 11.29
N ALA A 123 6.41 -7.08 11.25
CA ALA A 123 6.55 -6.17 10.11
C ALA A 123 7.96 -5.56 10.09
N LEU A 124 8.89 -6.14 9.33
CA LEU A 124 10.14 -5.47 9.00
C LEU A 124 9.88 -4.44 7.89
N LEU A 125 10.29 -3.19 8.13
CA LEU A 125 10.32 -2.14 7.09
C LEU A 125 11.07 -2.67 5.86
N GLY A 126 10.33 -3.04 4.81
CA GLY A 126 10.88 -3.49 3.51
C GLY A 126 10.43 -4.88 3.04
N GLY A 127 9.82 -5.70 3.90
CA GLY A 127 9.28 -7.01 3.51
C GLY A 127 8.72 -7.76 4.72
N THR A 128 7.45 -8.14 4.66
CA THR A 128 6.80 -8.93 5.72
C THR A 128 6.63 -10.36 5.22
N LEU A 129 7.23 -11.33 5.93
CA LEU A 129 6.92 -12.74 5.77
C LEU A 129 5.59 -13.01 6.47
N LEU A 130 4.59 -13.41 5.70
CA LEU A 130 3.22 -13.56 6.18
C LEU A 130 2.91 -15.05 6.45
N PRO A 131 2.64 -15.46 7.70
CA PRO A 131 1.83 -16.66 7.90
C PRO A 131 0.43 -16.37 7.34
N SER A 132 -0.19 -17.36 6.69
CA SER A 132 -1.54 -17.28 6.10
C SER A 132 -2.52 -16.47 6.98
N GLY A 133 -3.11 -15.39 6.46
CA GLY A 133 -4.04 -14.56 7.25
C GLY A 133 -4.47 -13.24 6.60
N VAL A 134 -5.23 -12.44 7.36
CA VAL A 134 -5.62 -11.08 6.99
C VAL A 134 -4.53 -10.12 7.43
N GLN A 135 -4.03 -9.32 6.50
CA GLN A 135 -3.07 -8.26 6.75
C GLN A 135 -3.80 -6.91 6.73
N THR A 136 -3.61 -6.12 7.77
CA THR A 136 -4.09 -4.73 7.78
C THR A 136 -2.88 -3.80 7.66
N TYR A 137 -2.96 -2.86 6.73
CA TYR A 137 -2.00 -1.78 6.55
C TYR A 137 -2.61 -0.47 7.04
N TYR A 138 -1.81 0.30 7.75
CA TYR A 138 -2.20 1.57 8.32
C TYR A 138 -1.30 2.67 7.79
N ILE A 139 -1.90 3.79 7.43
CA ILE A 139 -1.17 4.98 6.98
C ILE A 139 -1.56 6.13 7.88
N GLY A 140 -0.57 6.66 8.57
CA GLY A 140 -0.65 7.90 9.33
C GLY A 140 0.35 8.88 8.73
N GLY A 141 0.67 9.92 9.48
CA GLY A 141 1.63 10.89 9.03
C GLY A 141 1.65 12.17 9.84
N THR A 142 2.46 13.10 9.37
CA THR A 142 2.62 14.44 9.94
C THR A 142 2.26 15.46 8.86
N LEU A 143 1.19 16.21 9.06
CA LEU A 143 0.80 17.34 8.24
C LEU A 143 1.52 18.60 8.72
N ASN A 144 2.24 19.25 7.83
CA ASN A 144 2.81 20.58 8.06
C ASN A 144 1.76 21.65 7.68
N VAL A 145 1.37 22.46 8.65
CA VAL A 145 0.40 23.54 8.51
C VAL A 145 1.16 24.87 8.52
N PRO A 146 1.23 25.58 7.38
CA PRO A 146 1.80 26.92 7.33
C PRO A 146 1.06 27.90 8.25
N ALA A 147 1.76 28.95 8.68
CA ALA A 147 1.15 30.04 9.45
C ALA A 147 0.02 30.72 8.67
N ASN A 148 -1.00 31.21 9.38
CA ASN A 148 -2.11 31.99 8.83
C ASN A 148 -2.84 31.30 7.65
N GLN A 149 -3.07 29.99 7.75
CA GLN A 149 -3.79 29.29 6.71
C GLN A 149 -5.25 29.74 6.63
N PRO A 150 -5.74 30.14 5.43
CA PRO A 150 -7.14 30.49 5.26
C PRO A 150 -8.05 29.30 5.58
N ALA A 151 -9.18 29.57 6.21
CA ALA A 151 -10.21 28.58 6.45
C ALA A 151 -10.72 27.97 5.13
N GLY A 152 -10.92 26.66 5.11
CA GLY A 152 -11.42 25.94 3.95
C GLY A 152 -11.04 24.46 4.01
N SER A 153 -11.57 23.68 3.07
CA SER A 153 -11.24 22.27 2.92
C SER A 153 -9.94 22.11 2.15
N TYR A 154 -9.00 21.34 2.72
CA TYR A 154 -7.74 20.99 2.08
C TYR A 154 -7.74 19.51 1.77
N SER A 155 -7.44 19.13 0.52
CA SER A 155 -7.46 17.74 0.10
C SER A 155 -6.30 17.43 -0.83
N GLY A 156 -5.87 16.17 -0.85
CA GLY A 156 -4.78 15.68 -1.66
C GLY A 156 -4.87 14.18 -1.82
N THR A 157 -4.13 13.63 -2.77
CA THR A 157 -4.10 12.19 -3.04
C THR A 157 -2.69 11.64 -2.87
N PHE A 158 -2.60 10.41 -2.38
CA PHE A 158 -1.37 9.64 -2.36
C PHE A 158 -1.65 8.23 -2.89
N THR A 159 -0.61 7.55 -3.38
CA THR A 159 -0.73 6.21 -3.94
C THR A 159 0.00 5.20 -3.07
N LEU A 160 -0.57 4.00 -3.02
CA LEU A 160 0.05 2.81 -2.45
C LEU A 160 0.11 1.73 -3.51
N THR A 161 1.28 1.13 -3.64
CA THR A 161 1.53 0.00 -4.53
C THR A 161 1.90 -1.19 -3.67
N VAL A 162 1.18 -2.29 -3.86
CA VAL A 162 1.43 -3.55 -3.18
C VAL A 162 1.91 -4.54 -4.22
N ASN A 163 3.15 -5.00 -4.08
CA ASN A 163 3.71 -6.04 -4.92
C ASN A 163 3.68 -7.37 -4.17
N TYR A 164 3.22 -8.41 -4.87
CA TYR A 164 3.14 -9.78 -4.39
C TYR A 164 4.27 -10.58 -5.05
N LEU A 165 5.16 -11.16 -4.24
CA LEU A 165 6.29 -11.99 -4.66
C LEU A 165 6.12 -13.42 -4.18
#